data_AF-A0A919XJL0-F1
#
_entry.id   AF-A0A919XJL0-F1
#
_cell.length_a   1.000
_cell.length_b   1.000
_cell.length_c   1.000
_cell.angle_alpha   90.00
_cell.angle_beta   90.00
_cell.angle_gamma   90.00
#
_symmetry.space_group_name_H-M   'P 1'
#
loop_
_entity.id
_entity.type
_entity.pdbx_description
1 polymer ?
#
loop_
_entity_poly.entity_id
_entity_poly.type
_entity_poly.pdbx_seq_one_letter_code
_entity_poly.pdbx_strand_id
1 'polypeptide(L)'
;MKRSKWINVARELKGNKLGIAAVILLFIIALAAIFAFLSSKDPNQINALERLKPPSKAHWFGTDDYGRDTFTRALYGGRVSLSVGFLSMIFATVIGVTVGIISGYFGGWLDSLLMRLLDIVMSIPSFLILLLLSVYLKPSVGNIIVIISLLMWMSIARVVRAETMALKEREYVLYAKASGQSAFGIIWKHILPGLLSVIIVSATNNIASAIMMESSLSFLGFGVQAPDATWGSMLNGAQGYVVNAPYMALFPGLLIFVTVLCFNILGDILRIGLEPKLGKR
;
A
#
# COMPACT_ATOMS: atom_id res chain seq x y z
N MET A 1 -8.45 -24.48 13.35
CA MET A 1 -9.09 -23.42 12.54
C MET A 1 -8.10 -22.51 11.77
N LYS A 2 -7.04 -21.95 12.38
CA LYS A 2 -6.06 -21.09 11.66
C LYS A 2 -5.29 -21.79 10.53
N ARG A 3 -4.94 -23.07 10.69
CA ARG A 3 -4.18 -23.85 9.69
C ARG A 3 -4.96 -24.07 8.38
N SER A 4 -6.29 -24.21 8.43
CA SER A 4 -7.10 -24.45 7.21
C SER A 4 -7.21 -23.21 6.33
N LYS A 5 -7.28 -22.00 6.91
CA LYS A 5 -7.32 -20.73 6.15
C LYS A 5 -6.07 -20.56 5.29
N TRP A 6 -4.88 -20.73 5.87
CA TRP A 6 -3.62 -20.62 5.12
C TRP A 6 -3.42 -21.73 4.09
N ILE A 7 -3.93 -22.94 4.36
CA ILE A 7 -3.96 -24.02 3.36
C ILE A 7 -4.86 -23.65 2.17
N ASN A 8 -6.01 -23.01 2.43
CA ASN A 8 -6.89 -22.54 1.36
C ASN A 8 -6.23 -21.44 0.53
N VAL A 9 -5.63 -20.43 1.17
CA VAL A 9 -4.84 -19.40 0.46
C VAL A 9 -3.74 -20.03 -0.39
N ALA A 10 -2.97 -20.97 0.16
CA ALA A 10 -1.93 -21.66 -0.60
C ALA A 10 -2.48 -22.48 -1.77
N ARG A 11 -3.67 -23.09 -1.60
CA ARG A 11 -4.35 -23.82 -2.67
C ARG A 11 -4.85 -22.88 -3.77
N GLU A 12 -5.48 -21.77 -3.41
CA GLU A 12 -5.91 -20.75 -4.37
C GLU A 12 -4.73 -20.14 -5.13
N LEU A 13 -3.65 -19.82 -4.41
CA LEU A 13 -2.41 -19.33 -5.03
C LEU A 13 -1.83 -20.35 -6.00
N LYS A 14 -1.73 -21.63 -5.61
CA LYS A 14 -1.23 -22.70 -6.50
C LYS A 14 -2.14 -22.94 -7.71
N GLY A 15 -3.44 -22.69 -7.57
CA GLY A 15 -4.41 -22.79 -8.67
C GLY A 15 -4.37 -21.60 -9.64
N ASN A 16 -3.81 -20.47 -9.22
CA ASN A 16 -3.81 -19.22 -9.99
C ASN A 16 -2.41 -18.88 -10.52
N LYS A 17 -2.17 -19.13 -11.82
CA LYS A 17 -0.88 -18.83 -12.49
C LYS A 17 -0.49 -17.35 -12.37
N LEU A 18 -1.46 -16.44 -12.47
CA LEU A 18 -1.22 -15.01 -12.30
C LEU A 18 -0.82 -14.67 -10.86
N GLY A 19 -1.40 -15.36 -9.89
CA GLY A 19 -1.02 -15.24 -8.49
C GLY A 19 0.43 -15.62 -8.20
N ILE A 20 0.86 -16.76 -8.73
CA ILE A 20 2.25 -17.21 -8.60
C ILE A 20 3.20 -16.20 -9.25
N ALA A 21 2.87 -15.75 -10.47
CA ALA A 21 3.66 -14.74 -11.17
C ALA A 21 3.74 -13.43 -10.36
N ALA A 22 2.62 -12.97 -9.79
CA ALA A 22 2.57 -11.76 -8.97
C ALA A 22 3.48 -11.86 -7.73
N VAL A 23 3.45 -12.99 -7.01
CA VAL A 23 4.30 -13.21 -5.84
C VAL A 23 5.78 -13.24 -6.23
N ILE A 24 6.13 -13.95 -7.32
CA ILE A 24 7.52 -14.02 -7.80
C ILE A 24 8.01 -12.63 -8.23
N LEU A 25 7.20 -11.88 -8.99
CA LEU A 25 7.56 -10.53 -9.45
C LEU A 25 7.74 -9.57 -8.28
N LEU A 26 6.81 -9.54 -7.31
CA LEU A 26 6.97 -8.72 -6.11
C LEU A 26 8.21 -9.09 -5.33
N PHE A 27 8.51 -10.39 -5.21
CA PHE A 27 9.73 -10.84 -4.54
C PHE A 27 10.98 -10.34 -5.26
N ILE A 28 11.05 -10.46 -6.59
CA ILE A 28 12.16 -9.95 -7.40
C ILE A 28 12.30 -8.44 -7.26
N ILE A 29 11.20 -7.69 -7.38
CA ILE A 29 11.21 -6.21 -7.28
C ILE A 29 11.66 -5.78 -5.88
N ALA A 30 11.13 -6.42 -4.83
CA ALA A 30 11.53 -6.15 -3.45
C ALA A 30 13.01 -6.46 -3.21
N LEU A 31 13.51 -7.60 -3.70
CA LEU A 31 14.92 -7.94 -3.61
C LEU A 31 15.81 -6.95 -4.37
N ALA A 32 15.44 -6.59 -5.60
CA ALA A 32 16.17 -5.63 -6.41
C ALA A 32 16.24 -4.26 -5.72
N ALA A 33 15.13 -3.81 -5.12
CA ALA A 33 15.10 -2.61 -4.30
C ALA A 33 15.99 -2.76 -3.05
N ILE A 34 15.84 -3.81 -2.25
CA ILE A 34 16.65 -4.03 -1.03
C ILE A 34 18.14 -4.07 -1.35
N PHE A 35 18.54 -4.71 -2.45
CA PHE A 35 19.93 -4.83 -2.88
C PHE A 35 20.40 -3.70 -3.81
N ALA A 36 19.67 -2.59 -3.92
CA ALA A 36 20.10 -1.44 -4.73
C ALA A 36 21.50 -0.90 -4.38
N PHE A 37 21.96 -1.12 -3.14
CA PHE A 37 23.29 -0.71 -2.65
C PHE A 37 24.43 -1.50 -3.32
N LEU A 38 24.12 -2.62 -3.97
CA LEU A 38 25.07 -3.38 -4.79
C LEU A 38 25.27 -2.76 -6.18
N SER A 39 24.49 -1.73 -6.55
CA SER A 39 24.75 -1.02 -7.79
C SER A 39 26.12 -0.34 -7.71
N SER A 40 26.93 -0.55 -8.73
CA SER A 40 28.27 0.04 -8.86
C SER A 40 28.25 1.56 -9.09
N LYS A 41 27.08 2.15 -9.34
CA LYS A 41 26.92 3.58 -9.67
C LYS A 41 26.23 4.32 -8.53
N ASP A 42 26.62 5.58 -8.33
CA ASP A 42 25.88 6.47 -7.44
C ASP A 42 24.58 6.92 -8.13
N PRO A 43 23.38 6.73 -7.52
CA PRO A 43 22.09 7.14 -8.09
C PRO A 43 21.99 8.65 -8.37
N ASN A 44 22.82 9.48 -7.73
CA ASN A 44 22.78 10.93 -7.78
C ASN A 44 23.94 11.54 -8.56
N GLN A 45 24.86 10.74 -9.08
CA GLN A 45 26.00 11.23 -9.85
C GLN A 45 25.55 11.85 -11.18
N ILE A 46 25.67 13.18 -11.27
CA ILE A 46 25.35 13.96 -12.45
C ILE A 46 26.51 13.85 -13.46
N ASN A 47 26.18 13.62 -14.73
CA ASN A 47 27.15 13.65 -15.82
C ASN A 47 26.52 14.27 -17.07
N ALA A 48 26.86 15.53 -17.34
CA ALA A 48 26.28 16.28 -18.46
C ALA A 48 26.54 15.66 -19.85
N LEU A 49 27.63 14.92 -20.02
CA LEU A 49 27.98 14.26 -21.30
C LEU A 49 27.15 13.00 -21.55
N GLU A 50 26.54 12.45 -20.50
CA GLU A 50 25.72 11.25 -20.56
C GLU A 50 24.22 11.59 -20.56
N ARG A 51 23.82 12.86 -20.76
CA ARG A 51 22.40 13.26 -20.74
C ARG A 51 21.60 12.57 -21.83
N LEU A 52 20.41 12.08 -21.45
CA LEU A 52 19.41 11.52 -22.37
C LEU A 52 19.94 10.42 -23.30
N LYS A 53 20.92 9.63 -22.85
CA LYS A 53 21.40 8.47 -23.60
C LYS A 53 20.41 7.30 -23.50
N PRO A 54 20.09 6.66 -24.62
CA PRO A 54 19.16 5.53 -24.63
C PRO A 54 19.74 4.31 -23.88
N PRO A 55 18.88 3.32 -23.56
CA PRO A 55 19.30 2.05 -23.00
C PRO A 55 20.47 1.41 -23.73
N SER A 56 21.49 1.03 -22.98
CA SER A 56 22.73 0.43 -23.49
C SER A 56 23.34 -0.52 -22.46
N LYS A 57 24.40 -1.25 -22.85
CA LYS A 57 25.15 -2.11 -21.92
C LYS A 57 25.74 -1.32 -20.74
N ALA A 58 26.10 -0.06 -20.98
CA ALA A 58 26.58 0.83 -19.94
C ALA A 58 25.42 1.30 -19.04
N HIS A 59 24.26 1.64 -19.61
CA HIS A 59 23.10 2.16 -18.88
C HIS A 59 21.85 1.35 -19.23
N TRP A 60 21.50 0.36 -18.41
CA TRP A 60 20.46 -0.62 -18.78
C TRP A 60 19.09 0.00 -19.06
N PHE A 61 18.73 1.06 -18.33
CA PHE A 61 17.48 1.82 -18.55
C PHE A 61 17.72 3.19 -19.22
N GLY A 62 18.93 3.43 -19.74
CA GLY A 62 19.36 4.73 -20.21
C GLY A 62 19.71 5.69 -19.08
N THR A 63 19.79 6.97 -19.41
CA THR A 63 20.11 8.05 -18.48
C THR A 63 19.07 9.16 -18.51
N ASP A 64 18.94 9.87 -17.40
CA ASP A 64 17.99 10.97 -17.32
C ASP A 64 18.52 12.31 -17.87
N ASP A 65 17.74 13.36 -17.66
CA ASP A 65 18.03 14.72 -18.08
C ASP A 65 19.21 15.36 -17.34
N TYR A 66 19.76 14.72 -16.32
CA TYR A 66 21.01 15.08 -15.64
C TYR A 66 22.15 14.09 -15.97
N GLY A 67 21.90 13.12 -16.83
CA GLY A 67 22.85 12.06 -17.19
C GLY A 67 23.08 11.03 -16.07
N ARG A 68 22.17 10.96 -15.09
CA ARG A 68 22.20 9.96 -14.02
C ARG A 68 21.68 8.63 -14.55
N ASP A 69 22.19 7.53 -14.02
CA ASP A 69 21.79 6.18 -14.43
C ASP A 69 20.36 5.84 -13.98
N THR A 70 19.43 5.71 -14.94
CA THR A 70 18.00 5.51 -14.65
C THR A 70 17.73 4.16 -13.98
N PHE A 71 18.54 3.13 -14.26
CA PHE A 71 18.38 1.81 -13.64
C PHE A 71 18.70 1.86 -12.15
N THR A 72 19.85 2.45 -11.79
CA THR A 72 20.24 2.64 -10.39
C THR A 72 19.22 3.50 -9.65
N ARG A 73 18.77 4.60 -10.26
CA ARG A 73 17.70 5.43 -9.69
C ARG A 73 16.39 4.66 -9.51
N ALA A 74 16.04 3.76 -10.41
CA ALA A 74 14.84 2.92 -10.28
C ALA A 74 14.93 1.95 -9.10
N LEU A 75 16.11 1.37 -8.82
CA LEU A 75 16.30 0.47 -7.68
C LEU A 75 16.19 1.22 -6.34
N TYR A 76 16.85 2.38 -6.22
CA TYR A 76 16.72 3.24 -5.04
C TYR A 76 15.31 3.82 -4.91
N GLY A 77 14.70 4.21 -6.02
CA GLY A 77 13.31 4.65 -6.09
C GLY A 77 12.32 3.58 -5.63
N GLY A 78 12.60 2.32 -5.96
CA GLY A 78 11.82 1.19 -5.48
C GLY A 78 11.88 1.02 -3.97
N ARG A 79 13.03 1.28 -3.32
CA ARG A 79 13.11 1.26 -1.85
C ARG A 79 12.15 2.26 -1.23
N VAL A 80 12.17 3.50 -1.73
CA VAL A 80 11.35 4.56 -1.17
C VAL A 80 9.86 4.30 -1.46
N SER A 81 9.48 4.05 -2.72
CA SER A 81 8.07 3.81 -3.08
C SER A 81 7.48 2.58 -2.37
N LEU A 82 8.22 1.46 -2.27
CA LEU A 82 7.75 0.28 -1.52
C LEU A 82 7.67 0.55 -0.02
N SER A 83 8.62 1.28 0.56
CA SER A 83 8.60 1.64 1.98
C SER A 83 7.41 2.56 2.30
N VAL A 84 7.14 3.55 1.45
CA VAL A 84 5.96 4.41 1.60
C VAL A 84 4.68 3.59 1.54
N GLY A 85 4.54 2.71 0.55
CA GLY A 85 3.37 1.84 0.43
C GLY A 85 3.15 0.95 1.65
N PHE A 86 4.21 0.28 2.12
CA PHE A 86 4.14 -0.67 3.22
C PHE A 86 3.94 0.01 4.58
N LEU A 87 4.70 1.06 4.89
CA LEU A 87 4.59 1.77 6.17
C LEU A 87 3.26 2.52 6.29
N SER A 88 2.80 3.17 5.22
CA SER A 88 1.48 3.83 5.22
C SER A 88 0.35 2.83 5.48
N MET A 89 0.45 1.63 4.89
CA MET A 89 -0.48 0.53 5.15
C MET A 89 -0.48 0.12 6.62
N ILE A 90 0.69 -0.02 7.25
CA ILE A 90 0.77 -0.43 8.67
C ILE A 90 0.07 0.60 9.55
N PHE A 91 0.43 1.88 9.43
CA PHE A 91 -0.17 2.94 10.24
C PHE A 91 -1.67 3.06 9.98
N ALA A 92 -2.09 3.03 8.70
CA ALA A 92 -3.50 3.08 8.34
C ALA A 92 -4.29 1.89 8.92
N THR A 93 -3.69 0.70 8.91
CA THR A 93 -4.31 -0.51 9.45
C THR A 93 -4.44 -0.44 10.96
N VAL A 94 -3.40 -0.02 11.67
CA VAL A 94 -3.45 0.11 13.14
C VAL A 94 -4.55 1.10 13.56
N ILE A 95 -4.57 2.29 12.97
CA ILE A 95 -5.58 3.31 13.26
C ILE A 95 -6.97 2.82 12.87
N GLY A 96 -7.12 2.30 11.64
CA GLY A 96 -8.39 1.85 11.09
C GLY A 96 -9.00 0.69 11.87
N VAL A 97 -8.20 -0.31 12.23
CA VAL A 97 -8.65 -1.46 13.03
C VAL A 97 -9.07 -1.02 14.42
N THR A 98 -8.29 -0.14 15.05
CA THR A 98 -8.59 0.36 16.40
C THR A 98 -9.92 1.12 16.40
N VAL A 99 -10.08 2.10 15.51
CA VAL A 99 -11.30 2.90 15.42
C VAL A 99 -12.50 2.04 15.00
N GLY A 100 -12.33 1.17 14.01
CA GLY A 100 -13.39 0.30 13.50
C GLY A 100 -13.90 -0.69 14.55
N ILE A 101 -13.02 -1.33 15.32
CA ILE A 101 -13.41 -2.23 16.41
C ILE A 101 -14.13 -1.46 17.50
N ILE A 102 -13.60 -0.31 17.94
CA ILE A 102 -14.21 0.50 19.00
C ILE A 102 -15.62 0.93 18.59
N SER A 103 -15.78 1.51 17.41
CA SER A 103 -17.08 1.97 16.92
C SER A 103 -18.05 0.79 16.72
N GLY A 104 -17.61 -0.31 16.08
CA GLY A 104 -18.49 -1.45 15.80
C GLY A 104 -18.91 -2.24 17.04
N TYR A 105 -18.00 -2.41 18.02
CA TYR A 105 -18.25 -3.16 19.23
C TYR A 105 -19.14 -2.40 20.21
N PHE A 106 -18.79 -1.15 20.54
CA PHE A 106 -19.53 -0.36 21.53
C PHE A 106 -20.82 0.26 20.96
N GLY A 107 -20.85 0.61 19.67
CA GLY A 107 -22.04 1.16 19.02
C GLY A 107 -22.49 2.51 19.58
N GLY A 108 -23.77 2.84 19.38
CA GLY A 108 -24.44 3.99 19.99
C GLY A 108 -23.87 5.35 19.56
N TRP A 109 -23.75 6.27 20.52
CA TRP A 109 -23.29 7.63 20.24
C TRP A 109 -21.83 7.69 19.79
N LEU A 110 -20.96 6.83 20.34
CA LEU A 110 -19.54 6.78 20.01
C LEU A 110 -19.33 6.38 18.55
N ASP A 111 -20.09 5.38 18.11
CA ASP A 111 -20.14 4.96 16.72
C ASP A 111 -20.60 6.09 15.79
N SER A 112 -21.72 6.72 16.11
CA SER A 112 -22.26 7.86 15.35
C SER A 112 -21.25 9.01 15.24
N LEU A 113 -20.57 9.37 16.33
CA LEU A 113 -19.56 10.42 16.34
C LEU A 113 -18.36 10.07 15.45
N LEU A 114 -17.78 8.88 15.63
CA LEU A 114 -16.61 8.43 14.86
C LEU A 114 -16.92 8.33 13.37
N MET A 115 -18.07 7.75 13.00
CA MET A 115 -18.47 7.62 11.60
C MET A 115 -18.80 8.97 10.97
N ARG A 116 -19.43 9.90 11.71
CA ARG A 116 -19.66 11.27 11.22
C ARG A 116 -18.36 12.00 10.93
N LEU A 117 -17.36 11.90 11.82
CA LEU A 117 -16.04 12.51 11.58
C LEU A 117 -15.40 11.93 10.31
N LEU A 118 -15.46 10.61 10.13
CA LEU A 118 -14.99 9.95 8.91
C LEU A 118 -15.71 10.46 7.66
N ASP A 119 -17.03 10.56 7.71
CA ASP A 119 -17.86 10.97 6.58
C ASP A 119 -17.61 12.43 6.19
N ILE A 120 -17.38 13.32 7.17
CA ILE A 120 -16.99 14.70 6.91
C ILE A 120 -15.67 14.75 6.13
N VAL A 121 -14.64 14.03 6.59
CA VAL A 121 -13.33 14.06 5.90
C VAL A 121 -13.43 13.40 4.51
N MET A 122 -14.15 12.29 4.40
CA MET A 122 -14.35 11.57 3.13
C MET A 122 -15.25 12.29 2.12
N SER A 123 -16.02 13.29 2.56
CA SER A 123 -16.80 14.14 1.65
C SER A 123 -15.90 15.01 0.76
N ILE A 124 -14.67 15.26 1.21
CA ILE A 124 -13.65 15.98 0.45
C ILE A 124 -12.82 14.94 -0.31
N PRO A 125 -12.55 15.15 -1.62
CA PRO A 125 -11.67 14.26 -2.36
C PRO A 125 -10.31 14.12 -1.65
N SER A 126 -9.97 12.90 -1.26
CA SER A 126 -8.77 12.60 -0.45
C SER A 126 -7.48 13.09 -1.11
N PHE A 127 -7.42 13.04 -2.44
CA PHE A 127 -6.29 13.55 -3.20
C PHE A 127 -6.11 15.07 -3.07
N LEU A 128 -7.20 15.85 -2.93
CA LEU A 128 -7.10 17.29 -2.68
C LEU A 128 -6.53 17.56 -1.29
N ILE A 129 -6.96 16.81 -0.27
CA ILE A 129 -6.38 16.91 1.08
C ILE A 129 -4.89 16.56 1.05
N LEU A 130 -4.53 15.48 0.35
CA LEU A 130 -3.14 15.06 0.19
C LEU A 130 -2.28 16.18 -0.41
N LEU A 131 -2.75 16.81 -1.50
CA LEU A 131 -2.07 17.94 -2.14
C LEU A 131 -1.93 19.13 -1.20
N LEU A 132 -3.01 19.55 -0.54
CA LEU A 132 -2.97 20.67 0.40
C LEU A 132 -1.96 20.43 1.52
N LEU A 133 -2.03 19.27 2.18
CA LEU A 133 -1.11 18.93 3.28
C LEU A 133 0.34 18.83 2.81
N SER A 134 0.59 18.35 1.59
CA SER A 134 1.95 18.26 1.04
C SER A 134 2.61 19.62 0.79
N VAL A 135 1.83 20.68 0.57
CA VAL A 135 2.34 22.05 0.41
C VAL A 135 2.70 22.69 1.75
N TYR A 136 1.89 22.45 2.79
CA TYR A 136 2.13 23.00 4.12
C TYR A 136 3.21 22.25 4.91
N LEU A 137 3.36 20.94 4.67
CA LEU A 137 4.36 20.11 5.34
C LEU A 137 5.67 20.09 4.53
N LYS A 138 6.81 20.05 5.22
CA LYS A 138 8.11 19.94 4.55
C LYS A 138 8.18 18.66 3.70
N PRO A 139 8.64 18.70 2.45
CA PRO A 139 8.77 17.50 1.63
C PRO A 139 9.70 16.48 2.29
N SER A 140 9.17 15.32 2.67
CA SER A 140 9.96 14.21 3.21
C SER A 140 9.18 12.89 3.10
N VAL A 141 9.91 11.78 3.02
CA VAL A 141 9.32 10.42 2.98
C VAL A 141 8.42 10.18 4.20
N GLY A 142 8.86 10.62 5.39
CA GLY A 142 8.09 10.48 6.63
C GLY A 142 6.77 11.24 6.61
N ASN A 143 6.77 12.50 6.15
CA ASN A 143 5.54 13.29 6.06
C ASN A 143 4.55 12.68 5.05
N ILE A 144 5.04 12.18 3.91
CA ILE A 144 4.18 11.50 2.93
C ILE A 144 3.55 10.24 3.54
N ILE A 145 4.31 9.43 4.28
CA ILE A 145 3.78 8.25 4.98
C ILE A 145 2.66 8.65 5.96
N VAL A 146 2.90 9.69 6.76
CA VAL A 146 1.91 10.17 7.74
C VAL A 146 0.64 10.63 7.03
N ILE A 147 0.74 11.49 6.02
CA ILE A 147 -0.43 12.03 5.32
C ILE A 147 -1.22 10.90 4.65
N ILE A 148 -0.55 10.02 3.90
CA ILE A 148 -1.21 8.89 3.22
C ILE A 148 -1.89 7.97 4.26
N SER A 149 -1.22 7.66 5.38
CA SER A 149 -1.82 6.83 6.43
C SER A 149 -3.08 7.45 7.05
N LEU A 150 -3.08 8.78 7.26
CA LEU A 150 -4.21 9.55 7.79
C LEU A 150 -5.40 9.64 6.82
N LEU A 151 -5.19 9.41 5.54
CA LEU A 151 -6.27 9.36 4.55
C LEU A 151 -6.80 7.93 4.34
N MET A 152 -5.95 6.92 4.51
CA MET A 152 -6.29 5.55 4.16
C MET A 152 -6.91 4.73 5.30
N TRP A 153 -6.67 5.10 6.55
CA TRP A 153 -7.23 4.37 7.71
C TRP A 153 -8.75 4.37 7.74
N MET A 154 -9.38 5.41 7.18
CA MET A 154 -10.83 5.61 7.17
C MET A 154 -11.56 4.49 6.42
N SER A 155 -11.01 4.04 5.29
CA SER A 155 -11.55 2.91 4.51
C SER A 155 -11.50 1.61 5.31
N ILE A 156 -10.36 1.33 5.97
CA ILE A 156 -10.20 0.17 6.85
C ILE A 156 -11.19 0.25 8.02
N ALA A 157 -11.34 1.41 8.66
CA ALA A 157 -12.22 1.60 9.79
C ALA A 157 -13.67 1.22 9.47
N ARG A 158 -14.18 1.62 8.29
CA ARG A 158 -15.55 1.30 7.86
C ARG A 158 -15.77 -0.20 7.67
N VAL A 159 -14.85 -0.87 6.97
CA VAL A 159 -14.97 -2.32 6.71
C VAL A 159 -14.82 -3.11 8.01
N VAL A 160 -13.83 -2.76 8.84
CA VAL A 160 -13.60 -3.40 10.14
C VAL A 160 -14.79 -3.18 11.08
N ARG A 161 -15.39 -1.98 11.09
CA ARG A 161 -16.60 -1.69 11.85
C ARG A 161 -17.75 -2.61 11.45
N ALA A 162 -18.05 -2.69 10.16
CA ALA A 162 -19.15 -3.52 9.65
C ALA A 162 -18.99 -4.98 10.06
N GLU A 163 -17.77 -5.51 9.92
CA GLU A 163 -17.45 -6.89 10.30
C GLU A 163 -17.44 -7.09 11.82
N THR A 164 -17.04 -6.09 12.59
CA THR A 164 -17.13 -6.12 14.06
C THR A 164 -18.59 -6.20 14.51
N MET A 165 -19.48 -5.43 13.87
CA MET A 165 -20.91 -5.48 14.15
C MET A 165 -21.52 -6.85 13.81
N ALA A 166 -21.06 -7.52 12.76
CA ALA A 166 -21.51 -8.87 12.44
C ALA A 166 -20.94 -9.92 13.41
N LEU A 167 -19.68 -9.79 13.80
CA LEU A 167 -19.01 -10.75 14.70
C LEU A 167 -19.54 -10.69 16.13
N LYS A 168 -19.90 -9.51 16.64
CA LYS A 168 -20.39 -9.37 18.02
C LYS A 168 -21.72 -10.07 18.27
N GLU A 169 -22.51 -10.30 17.22
CA GLU A 169 -23.80 -11.00 17.27
C GLU A 169 -23.65 -12.52 17.07
N ARG A 170 -22.42 -13.05 16.91
CA ARG A 170 -22.20 -14.50 16.80
C ARG A 170 -22.38 -15.18 18.15
N GLU A 171 -22.99 -16.37 18.13
CA GLU A 171 -23.30 -17.18 19.31
C GLU A 171 -22.13 -17.28 20.31
N TYR A 172 -20.93 -17.65 19.86
CA TYR A 172 -19.76 -17.77 20.75
C TYR A 172 -19.35 -16.45 21.43
N VAL A 173 -19.62 -15.30 20.81
CA VAL A 173 -19.38 -13.98 21.42
C VAL A 173 -20.47 -13.65 22.43
N LEU A 174 -21.74 -13.92 22.09
CA LEU A 174 -22.87 -13.75 23.00
C LEU A 174 -22.72 -14.61 24.26
N TYR A 175 -22.30 -15.87 24.10
CA TYR A 175 -21.98 -16.75 25.23
C TYR A 175 -20.85 -16.17 26.10
N ALA A 176 -19.75 -15.72 25.50
CA ALA A 176 -18.65 -15.09 26.23
C ALA A 176 -19.09 -13.86 27.04
N LYS A 177 -19.99 -13.04 26.46
CA LYS A 177 -20.59 -11.88 27.13
C LYS A 177 -21.50 -12.29 28.29
N ALA A 178 -22.36 -13.29 28.08
CA ALA A 178 -23.24 -13.83 29.12
C ALA A 178 -22.46 -14.49 30.28
N SER A 179 -21.28 -15.05 30.00
CA SER A 179 -20.37 -15.59 31.02
C SER A 179 -19.57 -14.51 31.79
N GLY A 180 -19.85 -13.22 31.58
CA GLY A 180 -19.22 -12.12 32.31
C GLY A 180 -17.80 -11.76 31.83
N GLN A 181 -17.37 -12.22 30.64
CA GLN A 181 -16.06 -11.84 30.11
C GLN A 181 -15.99 -10.33 29.83
N SER A 182 -14.89 -9.69 30.22
CA SER A 182 -14.70 -8.25 29.97
C SER A 182 -14.68 -7.93 28.48
N ALA A 183 -15.12 -6.72 28.11
CA ALA A 183 -15.13 -6.26 26.71
C ALA A 183 -13.76 -6.39 26.04
N PHE A 184 -12.69 -6.01 26.74
CA PHE A 184 -11.32 -6.16 26.25
C PHE A 184 -10.96 -7.63 26.00
N GLY A 185 -11.34 -8.53 26.91
CA GLY A 185 -11.14 -9.97 26.75
C GLY A 185 -11.90 -10.53 25.54
N ILE A 186 -13.12 -10.07 25.30
CA ILE A 186 -13.93 -10.46 24.14
C ILE A 186 -13.29 -9.95 22.85
N ILE A 187 -12.88 -8.68 22.81
CA ILE A 187 -12.25 -8.07 21.64
C ILE A 187 -10.99 -8.84 21.24
N TRP A 188 -10.08 -9.06 22.18
CA TRP A 188 -8.80 -9.71 21.88
C TRP A 188 -8.91 -11.21 21.58
N LYS A 189 -9.82 -11.92 22.26
CA LYS A 189 -9.92 -13.38 22.13
C LYS A 189 -10.85 -13.82 21.01
N HIS A 190 -11.87 -13.04 20.69
CA HIS A 190 -12.97 -13.45 19.80
C HIS A 190 -13.16 -12.55 18.58
N ILE A 191 -13.14 -11.23 18.75
CA ILE A 191 -13.40 -10.27 17.65
C ILE A 191 -12.16 -10.11 16.75
N LEU A 192 -11.03 -9.68 17.31
CA LEU A 192 -9.81 -9.41 16.55
C LEU A 192 -9.32 -10.64 15.75
N PRO A 193 -9.32 -11.87 16.31
CA PRO A 193 -8.98 -13.07 15.54
C PRO A 193 -9.97 -13.38 14.41
N GLY A 194 -11.25 -13.01 14.58
CA GLY A 194 -12.28 -13.15 13.54
C GLY A 194 -12.06 -12.18 12.38
N LEU A 195 -11.59 -10.97 12.68
CA LEU A 195 -11.34 -9.90 11.71
C LEU A 195 -10.05 -10.07 10.90
N LEU A 196 -9.12 -10.96 11.29
CA LEU A 196 -7.82 -11.12 10.63
C LEU A 196 -7.94 -11.29 9.10
N SER A 197 -8.96 -12.03 8.63
CA SER A 197 -9.18 -12.21 7.20
C SER A 197 -9.41 -10.86 6.49
N VAL A 198 -10.32 -10.06 7.02
CA VAL A 198 -10.70 -8.75 6.47
C VAL A 198 -9.54 -7.76 6.58
N ILE A 199 -8.86 -7.75 7.73
CA ILE A 199 -7.70 -6.87 7.97
C ILE A 199 -6.58 -7.14 6.96
N ILE A 200 -6.23 -8.40 6.72
CA ILE A 200 -5.15 -8.77 5.80
C ILE A 200 -5.47 -8.36 4.36
N VAL A 201 -6.72 -8.58 3.92
CA VAL A 201 -7.17 -8.21 2.57
C VAL A 201 -7.16 -6.69 2.39
N SER A 202 -7.78 -5.96 3.31
CA SER A 202 -7.82 -4.49 3.26
C SER A 202 -6.43 -3.87 3.34
N ALA A 203 -5.54 -4.41 4.18
CA ALA A 203 -4.16 -3.97 4.28
C ALA A 203 -3.42 -4.15 2.95
N THR A 204 -3.54 -5.31 2.30
CA THR A 204 -2.86 -5.60 1.02
C THR A 204 -3.29 -4.63 -0.08
N ASN A 205 -4.59 -4.37 -0.22
CA ASN A 205 -5.12 -3.43 -1.20
C ASN A 205 -4.68 -1.98 -0.91
N ASN A 206 -4.51 -1.65 0.37
CA ASN A 206 -3.98 -0.35 0.78
C ASN A 206 -2.51 -0.15 0.40
N ILE A 207 -1.68 -1.21 0.28
CA ILE A 207 -0.30 -1.04 -0.21
C ILE A 207 -0.33 -0.50 -1.65
N ALA A 208 -1.13 -1.14 -2.52
CA ALA A 208 -1.27 -0.75 -3.92
C ALA A 208 -1.76 0.71 -4.05
N SER A 209 -2.79 1.06 -3.26
CA SER A 209 -3.37 2.40 -3.26
C SER A 209 -2.41 3.48 -2.73
N ALA A 210 -1.59 3.15 -1.72
CA ALA A 210 -0.59 4.05 -1.17
C ALA A 210 0.55 4.33 -2.18
N ILE A 211 1.02 3.30 -2.90
CA ILE A 211 2.04 3.47 -3.96
C ILE A 211 1.50 4.35 -5.09
N MET A 212 0.23 4.15 -5.48
CA MET A 212 -0.43 5.00 -6.48
C MET A 212 -0.53 6.45 -6.01
N MET A 213 -0.97 6.70 -4.76
CA MET A 213 -1.07 8.05 -4.20
C MET A 213 0.30 8.76 -4.12
N GLU A 214 1.33 8.07 -3.63
CA GLU A 214 2.70 8.60 -3.60
C GLU A 214 3.20 8.92 -5.01
N SER A 215 3.01 7.99 -5.94
CA SER A 215 3.46 8.17 -7.32
C SER A 215 2.77 9.33 -8.01
N SER A 216 1.45 9.49 -7.82
CA SER A 216 0.68 10.62 -8.35
C SER A 216 1.11 11.94 -7.74
N LEU A 217 1.36 11.98 -6.42
CA LEU A 217 1.82 13.19 -5.73
C LEU A 217 3.23 13.61 -6.21
N SER A 218 4.14 12.64 -6.27
CA SER A 218 5.51 12.83 -6.77
C SER A 218 5.54 13.20 -8.26
N PHE A 219 4.65 12.61 -9.07
CA PHE A 219 4.49 12.98 -10.48
C PHE A 219 4.09 14.44 -10.67
N LEU A 220 3.25 14.98 -9.79
CA LEU A 220 2.84 16.39 -9.78
C LEU A 220 3.89 17.33 -9.15
N GLY A 221 5.01 16.80 -8.66
CA GLY A 221 6.10 17.60 -8.07
C GLY A 221 5.92 17.93 -6.58
N PHE A 222 4.91 17.37 -5.92
CA PHE A 222 4.62 17.61 -4.50
C PHE A 222 5.08 16.47 -3.58
N GLY A 223 5.72 15.44 -4.14
CA GLY A 223 6.20 14.29 -3.41
C GLY A 223 7.63 14.44 -2.90
N VAL A 224 8.36 13.32 -2.87
CA VAL A 224 9.77 13.28 -2.45
C VAL A 224 10.62 14.12 -3.41
N GLN A 225 11.43 15.00 -2.86
CA GLN A 225 12.28 15.91 -3.62
C GLN A 225 13.70 15.35 -3.78
N ALA A 226 14.42 15.86 -4.77
CA ALA A 226 15.84 15.55 -4.97
C ALA A 226 16.67 15.81 -3.69
N PRO A 227 17.73 15.03 -3.42
CA PRO A 227 18.35 14.05 -4.31
C PRO A 227 17.65 12.69 -4.37
N ASP A 228 16.79 12.37 -3.41
CA ASP A 228 16.12 11.08 -3.33
C ASP A 228 15.24 10.82 -4.56
N ALA A 229 15.21 9.55 -4.98
CA ALA A 229 14.37 9.09 -6.07
C ALA A 229 13.17 8.32 -5.51
N THR A 230 12.04 8.46 -6.19
CA THR A 230 10.88 7.56 -6.17
C THR A 230 10.46 7.29 -7.60
N TRP A 231 9.70 6.23 -7.86
CA TRP A 231 9.21 5.99 -9.22
C TRP A 231 8.34 7.14 -9.73
N GLY A 232 7.53 7.76 -8.86
CA GLY A 232 6.75 8.95 -9.22
C GLY A 232 7.60 10.17 -9.56
N SER A 233 8.68 10.44 -8.79
CA SER A 233 9.59 11.57 -9.08
C SER A 233 10.36 11.36 -10.38
N MET A 234 10.68 10.10 -10.74
CA MET A 234 11.29 9.78 -12.03
C MET A 234 10.34 10.06 -13.19
N LEU A 235 9.05 9.76 -13.01
CA LEU A 235 8.01 10.13 -13.99
C LEU A 235 7.83 11.65 -14.11
N ASN A 236 7.93 12.40 -13.00
CA ASN A 236 7.91 13.86 -13.04
C ASN A 236 9.03 14.41 -13.94
N GLY A 237 10.27 13.94 -13.74
CA GLY A 237 11.41 14.33 -14.57
C GLY A 237 11.29 13.92 -16.04
N ALA A 238 10.48 12.90 -16.35
CA ALA A 238 10.28 12.42 -17.72
C ALA A 238 9.25 13.22 -18.54
N GLN A 239 8.40 14.05 -17.91
CA GLN A 239 7.27 14.73 -18.58
C GLN A 239 7.71 15.55 -19.80
N GLY A 240 8.81 16.31 -19.68
CA GLY A 240 9.34 17.13 -20.78
C GLY A 240 10.07 16.36 -21.88
N TYR A 241 10.31 15.06 -21.67
CA TYR A 241 11.18 14.26 -22.55
C TYR A 241 10.47 13.03 -23.14
N VAL A 242 9.16 12.88 -22.98
CA VAL A 242 8.41 11.71 -23.48
C VAL A 242 8.62 11.46 -24.98
N VAL A 243 8.74 12.52 -25.78
CA VAL A 243 8.95 12.41 -27.24
C VAL A 243 10.40 12.01 -27.58
N ASN A 244 11.39 12.60 -26.91
CA ASN A 244 12.80 12.46 -27.27
C ASN A 244 13.51 11.31 -26.52
N ALA A 245 13.03 10.96 -25.33
CA ALA A 245 13.58 9.96 -24.42
C ALA A 245 12.46 9.18 -23.71
N PRO A 246 11.61 8.43 -24.45
CA PRO A 246 10.44 7.75 -23.89
C PRO A 246 10.76 6.73 -22.79
N TYR A 247 11.99 6.17 -22.80
CA TYR A 247 12.45 5.23 -21.79
C TYR A 247 12.47 5.81 -20.37
N MET A 248 12.65 7.14 -20.22
CA MET A 248 12.60 7.82 -18.92
C MET A 248 11.24 7.67 -18.24
N ALA A 249 10.15 7.64 -19.03
CA ALA A 249 8.80 7.43 -18.51
C ALA A 249 8.44 5.95 -18.44
N LEU A 250 8.84 5.17 -19.45
CA LEU A 250 8.45 3.77 -19.61
C LEU A 250 8.86 2.90 -18.42
N PHE A 251 10.12 2.96 -17.99
CA PHE A 251 10.63 2.08 -16.94
C PHE A 251 10.02 2.34 -15.56
N PRO A 252 10.04 3.57 -15.01
CA PRO A 252 9.39 3.82 -13.72
C PRO A 252 7.87 3.61 -13.78
N GLY A 253 7.22 3.93 -14.91
CA GLY A 253 5.79 3.65 -15.13
C GLY A 253 5.47 2.16 -15.09
N LEU A 254 6.28 1.33 -15.76
CA LEU A 254 6.12 -0.13 -15.71
C LEU A 254 6.35 -0.70 -14.31
N LEU A 255 7.33 -0.17 -13.56
CA LEU A 255 7.58 -0.61 -12.18
C LEU A 255 6.40 -0.32 -11.26
N ILE A 256 5.80 0.87 -11.36
CA ILE A 256 4.56 1.21 -10.64
C ILE A 256 3.44 0.26 -11.07
N PHE A 257 3.19 0.15 -12.38
CA PHE A 257 2.10 -0.65 -12.94
C PHE A 257 2.17 -2.11 -12.48
N VAL A 258 3.32 -2.77 -12.67
CA VAL A 258 3.52 -4.18 -12.32
C VAL A 258 3.39 -4.36 -10.81
N THR A 259 3.99 -3.48 -10.00
CA THR A 259 3.92 -3.60 -8.54
C THR A 259 2.49 -3.48 -8.02
N VAL A 260 1.75 -2.47 -8.49
CA VAL A 260 0.35 -2.22 -8.13
C VAL A 260 -0.54 -3.38 -8.58
N LEU A 261 -0.36 -3.86 -9.81
CA LEU A 261 -1.08 -5.02 -10.34
C LEU A 261 -0.84 -6.26 -9.47
N CYS A 262 0.41 -6.54 -9.11
CA CYS A 262 0.75 -7.72 -8.30
C CYS A 262 0.14 -7.66 -6.90
N PHE A 263 0.16 -6.49 -6.24
CA PHE A 263 -0.49 -6.34 -4.93
C PHE A 263 -2.02 -6.49 -5.01
N ASN A 264 -2.67 -5.97 -6.06
CA ASN A 264 -4.11 -6.17 -6.26
C ASN A 264 -4.46 -7.65 -6.49
N ILE A 265 -3.73 -8.35 -7.37
CA ILE A 265 -3.90 -9.80 -7.60
C ILE A 265 -3.72 -10.58 -6.30
N LEU A 266 -2.70 -10.23 -5.51
CA LEU A 266 -2.46 -10.87 -4.22
C LEU A 266 -3.61 -10.61 -3.24
N GLY A 267 -4.14 -9.39 -3.19
CA GLY A 267 -5.31 -9.02 -2.40
C GLY A 267 -6.54 -9.86 -2.74
N ASP A 268 -6.81 -10.07 -4.03
CA ASP A 268 -7.93 -10.90 -4.50
C ASP A 268 -7.76 -12.38 -4.11
N ILE A 269 -6.56 -12.94 -4.25
CA ILE A 269 -6.27 -14.32 -3.84
C ILE A 269 -6.40 -14.48 -2.32
N LEU A 270 -5.90 -13.51 -1.56
CA LEU A 270 -6.07 -13.48 -0.10
C LEU A 270 -7.55 -13.44 0.26
N ARG A 271 -8.35 -12.61 -0.42
CA ARG A 271 -9.80 -12.53 -0.21
C ARG A 271 -10.47 -13.89 -0.43
N ILE A 272 -10.28 -14.49 -1.59
CA ILE A 272 -10.91 -15.78 -1.94
C ILE A 272 -10.44 -16.90 -1.01
N GLY A 273 -9.14 -16.93 -0.68
CA GLY A 273 -8.56 -17.96 0.19
C GLY A 273 -8.95 -17.83 1.67
N LEU A 274 -9.23 -16.61 2.13
CA LEU A 274 -9.58 -16.30 3.52
C LEU A 274 -11.10 -16.22 3.75
N GLU A 275 -11.91 -16.14 2.69
CA GLU A 275 -13.36 -16.29 2.74
C GLU A 275 -13.73 -17.69 3.27
N PRO A 276 -14.66 -17.80 4.24
CA PRO A 276 -15.16 -19.08 4.69
C PRO A 276 -15.89 -19.76 3.53
N LYS A 277 -15.31 -20.83 2.96
CA LYS A 277 -16.06 -21.68 2.01
C LYS A 277 -17.25 -22.24 2.77
N LEU A 278 -18.45 -21.75 2.47
CA LEU A 278 -19.70 -22.40 2.83
C LEU A 278 -19.57 -23.82 2.29
N GLY A 279 -19.33 -24.78 3.19
CA GLY A 279 -19.31 -26.18 2.82
C GLY A 279 -20.65 -26.43 2.13
N LYS A 280 -20.60 -26.92 0.88
CA LYS A 280 -21.76 -27.60 0.30
C LYS A 280 -22.13 -28.69 1.31
N ARG A 281 -23.19 -28.44 2.07
CA ARG A 281 -23.90 -29.48 2.80
C ARG A 281 -24.48 -30.44 1.80
#